data_AF-A0AAY4EVY7-F1
#
_entry.id   AF-A0AAY4EVY7-F1
#
_cell.length_a   1.000
_cell.length_b   1.000
_cell.length_c   1.000
_cell.angle_alpha   90.00
_cell.angle_beta   90.00
_cell.angle_gamma   90.00
#
_symmetry.space_group_name_H-M   'P 1'
#
loop_
_entity.id
_entity.type
_entity.pdbx_description
1 polymer ?
#
loop_
_entity_poly.entity_id
_entity_poly.type
_entity_poly.pdbx_seq_one_letter_code
_entity_poly.pdbx_strand_id
1 'polypeptide(L)'
;MDPPPASFYGKVEKKNPVVLAFTADIKEFKSYVKRLKESSYTNHNAYARGAKKVFEIWNKYKPRLPPHYFSQNLLQTADFLYNNKLHKLALWQGYGRHLQELCTSNIENVKDVDHLKSSFFPDGFDTEQANLTFRALQGQILCSYYLEKEKGEQLSRDRLQKLLRLLGFLRILMQAVLPHERLFWILYNGSLHIYNICRFLMSSKQSAQALEFLLWASVCLEVSIPLLNAHFVTWRATLYCAVCQCYYEEHHSAEVFARRALKKMSDLETLERMSGSEVTVESQLAYKEASVKLTAMVFKRSVFETRRTYKCLLKSEQIEEIQNVPWPRNSTEHLLMEMFQGDAAQFLAMMEALWDTTRRPLQVGLPKEPDIQEVMLELLFAGVRLLSGRTSHTNYGIPTENIFFSVCLNCILHDI
;
A
#
# COMPACT_ATOMS: atom_id res chain seq x y z
N MET A 1 12.88 -38.75 41.23
CA MET A 1 11.62 -38.23 40.65
C MET A 1 11.85 -36.76 40.38
N ASP A 2 11.78 -36.34 39.12
CA ASP A 2 11.78 -34.91 38.83
C ASP A 2 10.53 -34.28 39.46
N PRO A 3 10.66 -33.09 40.10
CA PRO A 3 9.50 -32.41 40.65
C PRO A 3 8.49 -32.19 39.51
N PRO A 4 7.18 -32.40 39.77
CA PRO A 4 6.17 -32.15 38.75
C PRO A 4 6.35 -30.73 38.22
N PRO A 5 6.35 -30.52 36.89
CA PRO A 5 6.54 -29.19 36.33
C PRO A 5 5.46 -28.30 36.94
N ALA A 6 5.87 -27.16 37.52
CA ALA A 6 4.95 -26.21 38.14
C ALA A 6 3.85 -25.85 37.13
N SER A 7 2.68 -26.47 37.29
CA SER A 7 1.48 -26.19 36.52
C SER A 7 1.03 -24.78 36.85
N PHE A 8 0.39 -24.11 35.90
CA PHE A 8 -0.22 -22.81 36.15
C PHE A 8 -1.10 -22.89 37.41
N TYR A 9 -0.89 -21.98 38.36
CA TYR A 9 -1.73 -21.90 39.55
C TYR A 9 -2.15 -20.45 39.80
N GLY A 10 -3.43 -20.24 40.09
CA GLY A 10 -3.98 -18.91 40.36
C GLY A 10 -4.33 -18.08 39.12
N LYS A 11 -4.57 -16.78 39.29
CA LYS A 11 -4.93 -15.85 38.22
C LYS A 11 -3.71 -15.41 37.40
N VAL A 12 -3.95 -14.92 36.18
CA VAL A 12 -2.92 -14.28 35.34
C VAL A 12 -2.57 -12.91 35.92
N GLU A 13 -1.72 -12.91 36.93
CA GLU A 13 -1.30 -11.71 37.64
C GLU A 13 0.22 -11.56 37.63
N LYS A 14 0.71 -10.31 37.72
CA LYS A 14 2.15 -10.00 37.71
C LYS A 14 2.93 -10.67 38.84
N LYS A 15 2.27 -11.15 39.90
CA LYS A 15 2.90 -11.84 41.03
C LYS A 15 2.99 -13.36 40.83
N ASN A 16 2.35 -13.90 39.80
CA ASN A 16 2.37 -15.34 39.52
C ASN A 16 3.79 -15.75 39.07
N PRO A 17 4.44 -16.72 39.73
CA PRO A 17 5.82 -17.10 39.42
C PRO A 17 6.00 -17.63 38.00
N VAL A 18 4.99 -18.32 37.46
CA VAL A 18 5.02 -18.83 36.07
C VAL A 18 4.94 -17.68 35.08
N VAL A 19 4.08 -16.69 35.34
CA VAL A 19 3.94 -15.48 34.51
C VAL A 19 5.22 -14.62 34.57
N LEU A 20 5.83 -14.48 35.75
CA LEU A 20 7.08 -13.75 35.94
C LEU A 20 8.24 -14.40 35.18
N ALA A 21 8.43 -15.71 35.33
CA ALA A 21 9.47 -16.45 34.65
C ALA A 21 9.28 -16.40 33.11
N PHE A 22 8.04 -16.57 32.65
CA PHE A 22 7.70 -16.43 31.23
C PHE A 22 8.04 -15.04 30.68
N THR A 23 7.63 -13.99 31.40
CA THR A 23 7.86 -12.60 30.98
C THR A 23 9.35 -12.27 30.95
N ALA A 24 10.14 -12.80 31.90
CA ALA A 24 11.58 -12.66 31.94
C ALA A 24 12.24 -13.33 30.72
N ASP A 25 11.89 -14.59 30.44
CA ASP A 25 12.45 -15.36 29.31
C ASP A 25 12.13 -14.67 27.96
N ILE A 26 10.90 -14.16 27.79
CA ILE A 26 10.51 -13.40 26.59
C ILE A 26 11.28 -12.08 26.48
N LYS A 27 11.44 -11.35 27.58
CA LYS A 27 12.19 -10.08 27.60
C LYS A 27 13.66 -10.30 27.25
N GLU A 28 14.24 -11.38 27.75
CA GLU A 28 15.62 -11.76 27.45
C GLU A 28 15.76 -12.13 25.96
N PHE A 29 14.82 -12.89 25.41
CA PHE A 29 14.75 -13.19 23.98
C PHE A 29 14.62 -11.92 23.11
N LYS A 30 13.69 -11.01 23.43
CA LYS A 30 13.52 -9.75 22.69
C LYS A 30 14.79 -8.89 22.75
N SER A 31 15.47 -8.84 23.89
CA SER A 31 16.76 -8.16 24.04
C SER A 31 17.85 -8.79 23.17
N TYR A 32 17.90 -10.13 23.08
CA TYR A 32 18.80 -10.84 22.19
C TYR A 32 18.56 -10.47 20.72
N VAL A 33 17.31 -10.48 20.27
CA VAL A 33 16.95 -10.11 18.88
C VAL A 33 17.34 -8.68 18.55
N LYS A 34 17.16 -7.72 19.46
CA LYS A 34 17.58 -6.33 19.24
C LYS A 34 19.09 -6.23 18.99
N ARG A 35 19.91 -6.92 19.80
CA ARG A 35 21.37 -6.96 19.62
C ARG A 35 21.80 -7.58 18.29
N LEU A 36 21.06 -8.56 17.78
CA LEU A 36 21.34 -9.16 16.47
C LEU A 36 21.21 -8.17 15.31
N LYS A 37 20.30 -7.19 15.44
CA LYS A 37 20.09 -6.16 14.41
C LYS A 37 21.21 -5.11 14.42
N GLU A 38 21.77 -4.82 15.59
CA GLU A 38 22.87 -3.85 15.76
C GLU A 38 24.21 -4.40 15.25
N SER A 39 24.40 -5.72 15.31
CA SER A 39 25.55 -6.37 14.68
C SER A 39 25.38 -6.42 13.16
N SER A 40 26.23 -5.69 12.43
CA SER A 40 26.28 -5.62 10.96
C SER A 40 26.53 -6.95 10.24
N TYR A 41 26.74 -8.04 10.98
CA TYR A 41 26.90 -9.40 10.45
C TYR A 41 25.75 -10.28 10.94
N THR A 42 24.74 -10.50 10.09
CA THR A 42 23.71 -11.53 10.30
C THR A 42 24.32 -12.91 10.16
N ASN A 43 24.92 -13.39 11.24
CA ASN A 43 25.54 -14.71 11.29
C ASN A 43 24.45 -15.79 11.37
N HIS A 44 24.44 -16.76 10.46
CA HIS A 44 23.43 -17.84 10.40
C HIS A 44 23.28 -18.57 11.75
N ASN A 45 24.40 -18.74 12.46
CA ASN A 45 24.43 -19.36 13.79
C ASN A 45 23.70 -18.54 14.86
N ALA A 46 23.70 -17.22 14.74
CA ALA A 46 23.00 -16.34 15.67
C ALA A 46 21.49 -16.37 15.42
N TYR A 47 21.07 -16.40 14.15
CA TYR A 47 19.68 -16.64 13.77
C TYR A 47 19.17 -17.99 14.29
N ALA A 48 19.93 -19.07 14.07
CA ALA A 48 19.56 -20.42 14.51
C ALA A 48 19.42 -20.52 16.05
N ARG A 49 20.31 -19.86 16.80
CA ARG A 49 20.20 -19.77 18.27
C ARG A 49 18.95 -19.01 18.71
N GLY A 50 18.62 -17.90 18.06
CA GLY A 50 17.38 -17.16 18.31
C GLY A 50 16.14 -18.03 18.08
N ALA A 51 16.12 -18.77 16.96
CA ALA A 51 15.03 -19.69 16.63
C ALA A 51 14.86 -20.81 17.65
N LYS A 52 15.97 -21.42 18.09
CA LYS A 52 15.96 -22.45 19.14
C LYS A 52 15.44 -21.90 20.46
N LYS A 53 15.91 -20.72 20.88
CA LYS A 53 15.50 -20.09 22.14
C LYS A 53 14.00 -19.83 22.20
N VAL A 54 13.42 -19.23 21.16
CA VAL A 54 11.97 -18.94 21.15
C VAL A 54 11.13 -20.22 21.11
N PHE A 55 11.58 -21.24 20.38
CA PHE A 55 10.94 -22.55 20.34
C PHE A 55 10.91 -23.22 21.72
N GLU A 56 12.04 -23.19 22.44
CA GLU A 56 12.15 -23.73 23.80
C GLU A 56 11.23 -23.00 24.78
N ILE A 57 11.15 -21.67 24.69
CA ILE A 57 10.21 -20.87 25.51
C ILE A 57 8.77 -21.33 25.25
N TRP A 58 8.35 -21.46 23.98
CA TRP A 58 7.00 -21.90 23.67
C TRP A 58 6.68 -23.28 24.20
N ASN A 59 7.56 -24.26 24.04
CA ASN A 59 7.32 -25.61 24.52
C ASN A 59 7.32 -25.68 26.06
N LYS A 60 8.17 -24.89 26.72
CA LYS A 60 8.23 -24.81 28.18
C LYS A 60 6.95 -24.26 28.80
N TYR A 61 6.36 -23.22 28.18
CA TYR A 61 5.24 -22.48 28.80
C TYR A 61 3.86 -22.79 28.22
N LYS A 62 3.75 -23.38 27.02
CA LYS A 62 2.45 -23.78 26.44
C LYS A 62 1.59 -24.63 27.40
N PRO A 63 2.09 -25.70 28.04
CA PRO A 63 1.27 -26.47 28.99
C PRO A 63 1.10 -25.78 30.36
N ARG A 64 1.78 -24.65 30.61
CA ARG A 64 1.85 -23.96 31.90
C ARG A 64 1.14 -22.61 31.92
N LEU A 65 0.49 -22.20 30.84
CA LEU A 65 -0.19 -20.91 30.74
C LEU A 65 -1.61 -21.10 30.23
N PRO A 66 -2.57 -20.23 30.62
CA PRO A 66 -3.89 -20.23 30.02
C PRO A 66 -3.81 -20.05 28.49
N PRO A 67 -4.60 -20.79 27.69
CA PRO A 67 -4.48 -20.79 26.24
C PRO A 67 -4.54 -19.39 25.61
N HIS A 68 -5.54 -18.59 25.99
CA HIS A 68 -5.71 -17.23 25.47
C HIS A 68 -4.51 -16.32 25.77
N TYR A 69 -3.99 -16.36 27.01
CA TYR A 69 -2.81 -15.59 27.41
C TYR A 69 -1.56 -16.01 26.64
N PHE A 70 -1.39 -17.32 26.43
CA PHE A 70 -0.29 -17.87 25.63
C PHE A 70 -0.38 -17.39 24.18
N SER A 71 -1.53 -17.55 23.52
CA SER A 71 -1.75 -17.14 22.12
C SER A 71 -1.52 -15.64 21.92
N GLN A 72 -2.00 -14.81 22.85
CA GLN A 72 -1.78 -13.37 22.81
C GLN A 72 -0.28 -13.02 22.86
N ASN A 73 0.49 -13.62 23.76
CA ASN A 73 1.93 -13.35 23.88
C ASN A 73 2.75 -13.93 22.71
N LEU A 74 2.31 -15.06 22.17
CA LEU A 74 2.89 -15.66 20.97
C LEU A 74 2.74 -14.71 19.78
N LEU A 75 1.55 -14.17 19.54
CA LEU A 75 1.32 -13.20 18.46
C LEU A 75 2.00 -11.85 18.72
N GLN A 76 2.07 -11.37 19.95
CA GLN A 76 2.87 -10.17 20.28
C GLN A 76 4.37 -10.36 20.02
N THR A 77 4.87 -11.58 20.18
CA THR A 77 6.26 -11.91 19.84
C THR A 77 6.44 -12.04 18.33
N ALA A 78 5.43 -12.56 17.61
CA ALA A 78 5.41 -12.59 16.15
C ALA A 78 5.46 -11.19 15.54
N ASP A 79 4.63 -10.25 16.01
CA ASP A 79 4.67 -8.84 15.59
C ASP A 79 6.04 -8.22 15.84
N PHE A 80 6.63 -8.47 17.01
CA PHE A 80 7.96 -7.98 17.34
C PHE A 80 9.01 -8.51 16.35
N LEU A 81 8.96 -9.80 16.01
CA LEU A 81 9.88 -10.41 15.04
C LEU A 81 9.68 -9.84 13.63
N TYR A 82 8.42 -9.67 13.21
CA TYR A 82 8.06 -9.05 11.94
C TYR A 82 8.62 -7.62 11.84
N ASN A 83 8.43 -6.80 12.86
CA ASN A 83 8.95 -5.42 12.91
C ASN A 83 10.49 -5.36 12.90
N ASN A 84 11.17 -6.45 13.25
CA ASN A 84 12.63 -6.59 13.14
C ASN A 84 13.08 -7.25 11.83
N LYS A 85 12.20 -7.37 10.83
CA LYS A 85 12.46 -8.01 9.52
C LYS A 85 12.85 -9.50 9.63
N LEU A 86 12.53 -10.17 10.73
CA LEU A 86 12.74 -11.61 10.90
C LEU A 86 11.50 -12.38 10.45
N HIS A 87 11.09 -12.18 9.18
CA HIS A 87 9.82 -12.67 8.62
C HIS A 87 9.69 -14.20 8.70
N LYS A 88 10.78 -14.94 8.45
CA LYS A 88 10.80 -16.39 8.57
C LYS A 88 10.52 -16.81 10.01
N LEU A 89 11.15 -16.18 11.00
CA LEU A 89 10.94 -16.54 12.39
C LEU A 89 9.54 -16.17 12.88
N ALA A 90 9.05 -14.98 12.50
CA ALA A 90 7.69 -14.52 12.80
C ALA A 90 6.63 -15.47 12.24
N LEU A 91 6.83 -15.99 11.02
CA LEU A 91 5.95 -16.97 10.39
C LEU A 91 5.97 -18.30 11.14
N TRP A 92 7.14 -18.91 11.30
CA TRP A 92 7.26 -20.28 11.81
C TRP A 92 7.07 -20.41 13.32
N GLN A 93 7.49 -19.42 14.10
CA GLN A 93 7.40 -19.46 15.57
C GLN A 93 6.30 -18.56 16.13
N GLY A 94 5.51 -17.92 15.26
CA GLY A 94 4.45 -17.00 15.61
C GLY A 94 3.17 -17.31 14.84
N TYR A 95 2.88 -16.53 13.81
CA TYR A 95 1.60 -16.56 13.10
C TYR A 95 1.20 -17.96 12.59
N GLY A 96 2.10 -18.64 11.87
CA GLY A 96 1.84 -19.98 11.35
C GLY A 96 1.69 -21.02 12.45
N ARG A 97 2.44 -20.89 13.55
CA ARG A 97 2.30 -21.78 14.72
C ARG A 97 0.93 -21.64 15.37
N HIS A 98 0.43 -20.41 15.50
CA HIS A 98 -0.92 -20.19 16.03
C HIS A 98 -2.00 -20.80 15.12
N LEU A 99 -1.87 -20.59 13.81
CA LEU A 99 -2.86 -21.07 12.84
C LEU A 99 -2.87 -22.59 12.71
N GLN A 100 -1.71 -23.25 12.82
CA GLN A 100 -1.62 -24.73 12.82
C GLN A 100 -2.36 -25.38 13.99
N GLU A 101 -2.58 -24.67 15.10
CA GLU A 101 -3.39 -25.15 16.21
C GLU A 101 -4.89 -25.14 15.90
N LEU A 102 -5.32 -24.31 14.94
CA LEU A 102 -6.71 -24.18 14.51
C LEU A 102 -7.01 -25.05 13.28
N CYS A 103 -6.13 -25.00 12.28
CA CYS A 103 -6.30 -25.70 11.01
C CYS A 103 -4.94 -26.15 10.46
N THR A 104 -4.88 -27.39 9.97
CA THR A 104 -3.67 -27.94 9.34
C THR A 104 -3.52 -27.52 7.86
N SER A 105 -4.58 -26.99 7.25
CA SER A 105 -4.58 -26.58 5.85
C SER A 105 -3.82 -25.27 5.65
N ASN A 106 -3.03 -25.19 4.57
CA ASN A 106 -2.39 -23.94 4.18
C ASN A 106 -3.44 -22.91 3.72
N ILE A 107 -3.30 -21.66 4.14
CA ILE A 107 -4.18 -20.54 3.73
C ILE A 107 -4.26 -20.40 2.21
N GLU A 108 -3.20 -20.78 1.49
CA GLU A 108 -3.15 -20.76 0.02
C GLU A 108 -4.15 -21.73 -0.64
N ASN A 109 -4.69 -22.71 0.11
CA ASN A 109 -5.62 -23.72 -0.38
C ASN A 109 -7.09 -23.38 -0.07
N VAL A 110 -7.36 -22.25 0.59
CA VAL A 110 -8.73 -21.82 0.89
C VAL A 110 -9.38 -21.32 -0.40
N LYS A 111 -10.58 -21.85 -0.70
CA LYS A 111 -11.25 -21.68 -2.00
C LYS A 111 -12.33 -20.62 -1.99
N ASP A 112 -13.04 -20.49 -0.87
CA ASP A 112 -14.21 -19.64 -0.72
C ASP A 112 -14.41 -19.21 0.74
N VAL A 113 -15.42 -18.38 0.96
CA VAL A 113 -15.76 -17.80 2.27
C VAL A 113 -16.22 -18.88 3.26
N ASP A 114 -16.91 -19.92 2.81
CA ASP A 114 -17.42 -20.97 3.68
C ASP A 114 -16.27 -21.83 4.21
N HIS A 115 -15.32 -22.20 3.34
CA HIS A 115 -14.10 -22.89 3.73
C HIS A 115 -13.24 -22.03 4.68
N LEU A 116 -13.16 -20.71 4.46
CA LEU A 116 -12.47 -19.82 5.42
C LEU A 116 -13.14 -19.87 6.80
N LYS A 117 -14.47 -19.71 6.85
CA LYS A 117 -15.23 -19.68 8.10
C LYS A 117 -15.15 -21.02 8.83
N SER A 118 -15.37 -22.14 8.14
CA SER A 118 -15.32 -23.46 8.76
C SER A 118 -13.94 -23.81 9.30
N SER A 119 -12.86 -23.37 8.62
CA SER A 119 -11.49 -23.72 8.99
C SER A 119 -10.91 -22.83 10.10
N PHE A 120 -11.23 -21.53 10.12
CA PHE A 120 -10.58 -20.56 11.00
C PHE A 120 -11.52 -19.88 11.99
N PHE A 121 -12.84 -19.88 11.73
CA PHE A 121 -13.83 -19.17 12.53
C PHE A 121 -15.08 -20.03 12.80
N PRO A 122 -14.93 -21.23 13.37
CA PRO A 122 -16.06 -22.13 13.63
C PRO A 122 -17.12 -21.49 14.55
N ASP A 123 -16.67 -20.65 15.49
CA ASP A 123 -17.53 -19.93 16.44
C ASP A 123 -17.93 -18.52 15.96
N GLY A 124 -17.67 -18.20 14.68
CA GLY A 124 -17.93 -16.88 14.10
C GLY A 124 -16.87 -15.83 14.43
N PHE A 125 -17.19 -14.56 14.14
CA PHE A 125 -16.24 -13.43 14.25
C PHE A 125 -16.35 -12.65 15.57
N ASP A 126 -17.23 -13.07 16.47
CA ASP A 126 -17.66 -12.33 17.68
C ASP A 126 -16.90 -12.79 18.93
N THR A 127 -15.76 -13.46 18.76
CA THR A 127 -14.99 -14.06 19.85
C THR A 127 -13.63 -13.39 20.02
N GLU A 128 -13.06 -13.42 21.23
CA GLU A 128 -11.68 -12.94 21.45
C GLU A 128 -10.66 -13.72 20.60
N GLN A 129 -10.92 -15.01 20.41
CA GLN A 129 -10.12 -15.89 19.57
C GLN A 129 -10.17 -15.49 18.09
N ALA A 130 -11.30 -14.98 17.58
CA ALA A 130 -11.40 -14.49 16.21
C ALA A 130 -10.43 -13.32 15.96
N ASN A 131 -10.28 -12.40 16.92
CA ASN A 131 -9.33 -11.28 16.79
C ASN A 131 -7.88 -11.76 16.69
N LEU A 132 -7.49 -12.74 17.51
CA LEU A 132 -6.16 -13.36 17.44
C LEU A 132 -5.96 -14.09 16.10
N THR A 133 -7.01 -14.76 15.61
CA THR A 133 -6.99 -15.48 14.33
C THR A 133 -6.83 -14.53 13.15
N PHE A 134 -7.58 -13.43 13.10
CA PHE A 134 -7.42 -12.39 12.07
C PHE A 134 -6.00 -11.83 12.04
N ARG A 135 -5.45 -11.48 13.21
CA ARG A 135 -4.08 -10.99 13.34
C ARG A 135 -3.07 -12.03 12.82
N ALA A 136 -3.27 -13.30 13.13
CA ALA A 136 -2.40 -14.36 12.66
C ALA A 136 -2.48 -14.58 11.15
N LEU A 137 -3.68 -14.56 10.57
CA LEU A 137 -3.88 -14.67 9.13
C LEU A 137 -3.19 -13.51 8.38
N GLN A 138 -3.38 -12.27 8.81
CA GLN A 138 -2.72 -11.10 8.23
C GLN A 138 -1.20 -11.19 8.36
N GLY A 139 -0.70 -11.54 9.54
CA GLY A 139 0.73 -11.73 9.79
C GLY A 139 1.35 -12.84 8.93
N GLN A 140 0.64 -13.94 8.73
CA GLN A 140 1.08 -15.04 7.86
C GLN A 140 1.18 -14.61 6.39
N ILE A 141 0.20 -13.87 5.89
CA ILE A 141 0.21 -13.33 4.52
C ILE A 141 1.40 -12.39 4.32
N LEU A 142 1.58 -11.43 5.23
CA LEU A 142 2.66 -10.46 5.16
C LEU A 142 4.04 -11.14 5.21
N CYS A 143 4.26 -12.04 6.17
CA CYS A 143 5.53 -12.75 6.26
C CYS A 143 5.79 -13.59 5.00
N SER A 144 4.76 -14.25 4.46
CA SER A 144 4.89 -15.04 3.23
C SER A 144 5.24 -14.15 2.03
N TYR A 145 4.61 -12.99 1.90
CA TYR A 145 4.93 -12.01 0.87
C TYR A 145 6.37 -11.50 0.98
N TYR A 146 6.81 -11.05 2.15
CA TYR A 146 8.17 -10.51 2.30
C TYR A 146 9.25 -11.58 2.08
N LEU A 147 9.00 -12.84 2.47
CA LEU A 147 9.91 -13.95 2.16
C LEU A 147 10.00 -14.24 0.66
N GLU A 148 8.91 -14.02 -0.09
CA GLU A 148 8.99 -14.09 -1.55
C GLU A 148 9.68 -12.86 -2.13
N LYS A 149 9.44 -11.65 -1.60
CA LYS A 149 10.08 -10.40 -2.05
C LYS A 149 11.61 -10.43 -1.89
N GLU A 150 12.10 -10.97 -0.77
CA GLU A 150 13.53 -11.07 -0.45
C GLU A 150 14.35 -11.95 -1.41
N LYS A 151 13.69 -12.79 -2.24
CA LYS A 151 14.37 -13.66 -3.22
C LYS A 151 14.85 -12.92 -4.48
N GLY A 152 14.61 -11.61 -4.57
CA GLY A 152 15.04 -10.76 -5.68
C GLY A 152 13.91 -10.33 -6.62
N GLU A 153 14.22 -9.38 -7.50
CA GLU A 153 13.26 -8.68 -8.36
C GLU A 153 12.70 -9.54 -9.49
N GLN A 154 13.46 -10.52 -9.99
CA GLN A 154 13.03 -11.35 -11.10
C GLN A 154 11.98 -12.38 -10.66
N LEU A 155 10.74 -12.16 -11.07
CA LEU A 155 9.62 -12.99 -10.67
C LEU A 155 9.54 -14.28 -11.51
N SER A 156 9.75 -15.44 -10.88
CA SER A 156 9.51 -16.73 -11.51
C SER A 156 8.02 -17.07 -11.52
N ARG A 157 7.62 -18.02 -12.39
CA ARG A 157 6.21 -18.45 -12.52
C ARG A 157 5.63 -18.97 -11.19
N ASP A 158 6.39 -19.78 -10.46
CA ASP A 158 5.95 -20.34 -9.18
C ASP A 158 5.78 -19.26 -8.10
N ARG A 159 6.69 -18.27 -8.09
CA ARG A 159 6.60 -17.13 -7.18
C ARG A 159 5.37 -16.28 -7.50
N LEU A 160 5.14 -15.98 -8.78
CA LEU A 160 3.93 -15.29 -9.23
C LEU A 160 2.68 -16.04 -8.77
N GLN A 161 2.59 -17.34 -9.03
CA GLN A 161 1.44 -18.14 -8.66
C GLN A 161 1.18 -18.12 -7.15
N LYS A 162 2.25 -18.15 -6.33
CA LYS A 162 2.14 -18.04 -4.89
C LYS A 162 1.62 -16.67 -4.45
N LEU A 163 2.12 -15.58 -5.02
CA LEU A 163 1.61 -14.23 -4.74
C LEU A 163 0.13 -14.07 -5.13
N LEU A 164 -0.29 -14.66 -6.25
CA LEU A 164 -1.69 -14.66 -6.66
C LEU A 164 -2.58 -15.47 -5.69
N ARG A 165 -2.07 -16.57 -5.13
CA ARG A 165 -2.79 -17.30 -4.07
C ARG A 165 -2.93 -16.48 -2.79
N LEU A 166 -1.90 -15.73 -2.39
CA LEU A 166 -1.98 -14.81 -1.26
C LEU A 166 -3.00 -13.69 -1.50
N LEU A 167 -3.02 -13.10 -2.69
CA LEU A 167 -4.01 -12.10 -3.10
C LEU A 167 -5.43 -12.67 -3.14
N GLY A 168 -5.59 -13.88 -3.67
CA GLY A 168 -6.85 -14.62 -3.66
C GLY A 168 -7.36 -14.86 -2.23
N PHE A 169 -6.48 -15.25 -1.32
CA PHE A 169 -6.83 -15.41 0.10
C PHE A 169 -7.23 -14.07 0.75
N LEU A 170 -6.49 -12.98 0.50
CA LEU A 170 -6.87 -11.64 0.99
C LEU A 170 -8.26 -11.23 0.50
N ARG A 171 -8.57 -11.50 -0.78
CA ARG A 171 -9.90 -11.24 -1.36
C ARG A 171 -11.00 -12.00 -0.61
N ILE A 172 -10.80 -13.31 -0.38
CA ILE A 172 -11.76 -14.15 0.38
C ILE A 172 -11.92 -13.64 1.81
N LEU A 173 -10.82 -13.31 2.49
CA LEU A 173 -10.83 -12.77 3.85
C LEU A 173 -11.64 -11.46 3.93
N MET A 174 -11.38 -10.53 3.01
CA MET A 174 -12.10 -9.26 2.92
C MET A 174 -13.58 -9.47 2.57
N GLN A 175 -13.89 -10.38 1.64
CA GLN A 175 -15.27 -10.72 1.28
C GLN A 175 -16.06 -11.26 2.48
N ALA A 176 -15.42 -12.09 3.31
CA ALA A 176 -16.05 -12.69 4.48
C ALA A 176 -16.44 -11.63 5.53
N VAL A 177 -15.60 -10.61 5.73
CA VAL A 177 -15.81 -9.56 6.75
C VAL A 177 -16.54 -8.33 6.24
N LEU A 178 -16.73 -8.17 4.92
CA LEU A 178 -17.38 -7.01 4.30
C LEU A 178 -18.77 -6.67 4.91
N PRO A 179 -19.64 -7.65 5.21
CA PRO A 179 -20.94 -7.36 5.86
C PRO A 179 -20.84 -6.94 7.32
N HIS A 180 -19.66 -7.04 7.95
CA HIS A 180 -19.46 -6.82 9.38
C HIS A 180 -18.77 -5.47 9.61
N GLU A 181 -19.54 -4.40 9.77
CA GLU A 181 -19.02 -3.03 9.89
C GLU A 181 -17.94 -2.86 10.96
N ARG A 182 -18.08 -3.52 12.12
CA ARG A 182 -17.08 -3.45 13.20
C ARG A 182 -15.70 -4.00 12.82
N LEU A 183 -15.62 -4.80 11.76
CA LEU A 183 -14.39 -5.39 11.22
C LEU A 183 -13.83 -4.58 10.04
N PHE A 184 -14.28 -3.34 9.84
CA PHE A 184 -13.78 -2.47 8.77
C PHE A 184 -12.24 -2.33 8.77
N TRP A 185 -11.61 -2.42 9.94
CA TRP A 185 -10.15 -2.39 10.08
C TRP A 185 -9.47 -3.54 9.34
N ILE A 186 -10.12 -4.71 9.21
CA ILE A 186 -9.66 -5.83 8.38
C ILE A 186 -9.71 -5.46 6.90
N LEU A 187 -10.78 -4.79 6.46
CA LEU A 187 -10.90 -4.33 5.07
C LEU A 187 -9.82 -3.29 4.74
N TYR A 188 -9.61 -2.33 5.64
CA TYR A 188 -8.56 -1.33 5.49
C TYR A 188 -7.18 -1.98 5.41
N ASN A 189 -6.82 -2.82 6.39
CA ASN A 189 -5.54 -3.54 6.40
C ASN A 189 -5.40 -4.46 5.17
N GLY A 190 -6.46 -5.14 4.77
CA GLY A 190 -6.49 -5.99 3.58
C GLY A 190 -6.20 -5.19 2.31
N SER A 191 -6.75 -3.98 2.18
CA SER A 191 -6.47 -3.09 1.06
C SER A 191 -5.00 -2.65 1.00
N LEU A 192 -4.37 -2.37 2.15
CA LEU A 192 -2.94 -2.08 2.26
C LEU A 192 -2.09 -3.28 1.82
N HIS A 193 -2.47 -4.49 2.24
CA HIS A 193 -1.75 -5.71 1.90
C HIS A 193 -1.87 -6.04 0.41
N ILE A 194 -3.08 -5.93 -0.15
CA ILE A 194 -3.32 -6.07 -1.59
C ILE A 194 -2.44 -5.08 -2.35
N TYR A 195 -2.49 -3.79 -2.00
CA TYR A 195 -1.68 -2.78 -2.68
C TYR A 195 -0.19 -3.10 -2.64
N ASN A 196 0.37 -3.47 -1.49
CA ASN A 196 1.79 -3.77 -1.36
C ASN A 196 2.23 -4.94 -2.26
N ILE A 197 1.43 -6.01 -2.32
CA ILE A 197 1.72 -7.15 -3.20
C ILE A 197 1.56 -6.73 -4.66
N CYS A 198 0.46 -6.05 -5.01
CA CYS A 198 0.19 -5.56 -6.36
C CYS A 198 1.26 -4.60 -6.88
N ARG A 199 1.77 -3.68 -6.05
CA ARG A 199 2.87 -2.77 -6.43
C ARG A 199 4.13 -3.52 -6.82
N PHE A 200 4.45 -4.60 -6.11
CA PHE A 200 5.56 -5.49 -6.49
C PHE A 200 5.28 -6.23 -7.81
N LEU A 201 4.04 -6.68 -8.04
CA LEU A 201 3.66 -7.28 -9.33
C LEU A 201 3.77 -6.28 -10.49
N MET A 202 3.33 -5.04 -10.28
CA MET A 202 3.41 -3.95 -11.27
C MET A 202 4.86 -3.64 -11.62
N SER A 203 5.76 -3.52 -10.63
CA SER A 203 7.20 -3.30 -10.90
C SER A 203 7.85 -4.47 -11.64
N SER A 204 7.33 -5.70 -11.46
CA SER A 204 7.71 -6.90 -12.21
C SER A 204 6.96 -7.10 -13.55
N LYS A 205 6.27 -6.08 -14.07
CA LYS A 205 5.52 -6.15 -15.36
C LYS A 205 4.37 -7.16 -15.38
N GLN A 206 3.69 -7.33 -14.25
CA GLN A 206 2.52 -8.21 -14.09
C GLN A 206 1.26 -7.40 -13.75
N SER A 207 1.09 -6.22 -14.34
CA SER A 207 -0.01 -5.29 -14.03
C SER A 207 -1.40 -5.86 -14.36
N ALA A 208 -1.56 -6.60 -15.45
CA ALA A 208 -2.79 -7.34 -15.74
C ALA A 208 -3.27 -8.20 -14.55
N GLN A 209 -2.33 -8.89 -13.88
CA GLN A 209 -2.65 -9.78 -12.77
C GLN A 209 -2.97 -9.03 -11.47
N ALA A 210 -2.47 -7.79 -11.32
CA ALA A 210 -2.72 -6.96 -10.15
C ALA A 210 -4.09 -6.25 -10.21
N LEU A 211 -4.59 -5.98 -11.41
CA LEU A 211 -5.74 -5.10 -11.67
C LEU A 211 -7.00 -5.53 -10.91
N GLU A 212 -7.39 -6.80 -10.98
CA GLU A 212 -8.63 -7.28 -10.35
C GLU A 212 -8.62 -7.10 -8.82
N PHE A 213 -7.45 -7.27 -8.19
CA PHE A 213 -7.31 -7.14 -6.75
C PHE A 213 -7.32 -5.68 -6.31
N LEU A 214 -6.68 -4.78 -7.07
CA LEU A 214 -6.73 -3.34 -6.82
C LEU A 214 -8.15 -2.78 -6.97
N LEU A 215 -8.90 -3.26 -7.97
CA LEU A 215 -10.32 -2.94 -8.13
C LEU A 215 -11.14 -3.45 -6.94
N TRP A 216 -10.92 -4.69 -6.52
CA TRP A 216 -11.59 -5.26 -5.34
C TRP A 216 -11.32 -4.45 -4.06
N ALA A 217 -10.05 -4.12 -3.80
CA ALA A 217 -9.67 -3.29 -2.67
C ALA A 217 -10.34 -1.91 -2.72
N SER A 218 -10.37 -1.30 -3.91
CA SER A 218 -11.06 -0.03 -4.13
C SER A 218 -12.53 -0.14 -3.77
N VAL A 219 -13.26 -1.12 -4.33
CA VAL A 219 -14.69 -1.38 -4.08
C VAL A 219 -14.98 -1.56 -2.58
N CYS A 220 -14.14 -2.31 -1.86
CA CYS A 220 -14.32 -2.51 -0.41
C CYS A 220 -14.30 -1.18 0.37
N LEU A 221 -13.44 -0.22 -0.01
CA LEU A 221 -13.41 1.12 0.60
C LEU A 221 -14.60 1.99 0.18
N GLU A 222 -15.26 1.70 -0.94
CA GLU A 222 -16.44 2.46 -1.40
C GLU A 222 -17.74 1.99 -0.77
N VAL A 223 -17.80 0.72 -0.36
CA VAL A 223 -19.02 0.09 0.14
C VAL A 223 -19.06 0.07 1.66
N SER A 224 -17.91 0.00 2.32
CA SER A 224 -17.81 -0.03 3.78
C SER A 224 -18.10 1.36 4.38
N ILE A 225 -19.25 1.51 5.04
CA ILE A 225 -19.69 2.77 5.66
C ILE A 225 -18.63 3.37 6.60
N PRO A 226 -17.98 2.60 7.50
CA PRO A 226 -16.94 3.16 8.38
C PRO A 226 -15.70 3.72 7.65
N LEU A 227 -15.51 3.36 6.38
CA LEU A 227 -14.40 3.81 5.54
C LEU A 227 -14.78 4.96 4.60
N LEU A 228 -16.04 5.41 4.61
CA LEU A 228 -16.54 6.53 3.82
C LEU A 228 -16.40 7.87 4.56
N ASN A 229 -15.16 8.30 4.78
CA ASN A 229 -14.85 9.62 5.36
C ASN A 229 -13.47 10.13 4.91
N ALA A 230 -13.20 11.41 5.17
CA ALA A 230 -11.96 12.09 4.80
C ALA A 230 -10.67 11.37 5.21
N HIS A 231 -10.67 10.67 6.36
CA HIS A 231 -9.46 10.03 6.87
C HIS A 231 -8.87 9.00 5.88
N PHE A 232 -9.72 8.37 5.07
CA PHE A 232 -9.32 7.33 4.12
C PHE A 232 -9.22 7.84 2.68
N VAL A 233 -9.50 9.12 2.41
CA VAL A 233 -9.55 9.68 1.05
C VAL A 233 -8.19 9.60 0.35
N THR A 234 -7.12 9.99 1.03
CA THR A 234 -5.76 9.93 0.46
C THR A 234 -5.37 8.50 0.10
N TRP A 235 -5.71 7.53 0.95
CA TRP A 235 -5.44 6.12 0.68
C TRP A 235 -6.26 5.58 -0.49
N ARG A 236 -7.55 5.94 -0.55
CA ARG A 236 -8.44 5.55 -1.64
C ARG A 236 -7.99 6.12 -2.99
N ALA A 237 -7.51 7.36 -3.01
CA ALA A 237 -6.91 7.97 -4.20
C ALA A 237 -5.65 7.20 -4.64
N THR A 238 -4.79 6.77 -3.72
CA THR A 238 -3.62 5.94 -4.03
C THR A 238 -4.01 4.62 -4.71
N LEU A 239 -5.04 3.92 -4.21
CA LEU A 239 -5.54 2.70 -4.86
C LEU A 239 -6.09 2.98 -6.26
N TYR A 240 -6.86 4.06 -6.43
CA TYR A 240 -7.37 4.46 -7.74
C TYR A 240 -6.25 4.80 -8.73
N CYS A 241 -5.21 5.50 -8.31
CA CYS A 241 -4.03 5.77 -9.13
C CYS A 241 -3.34 4.46 -9.55
N ALA A 242 -3.20 3.48 -8.64
CA ALA A 242 -2.63 2.18 -8.98
C ALA A 242 -3.47 1.43 -10.05
N VAL A 243 -4.80 1.49 -9.95
CA VAL A 243 -5.70 0.95 -10.99
C VAL A 243 -5.49 1.68 -12.33
N CYS A 244 -5.39 3.00 -12.32
CA CYS A 244 -5.12 3.78 -13.54
C CYS A 244 -3.78 3.37 -14.18
N GLN A 245 -2.74 3.22 -13.36
CA GLN A 245 -1.42 2.77 -13.82
C GLN A 245 -1.49 1.38 -14.48
N CYS A 246 -2.22 0.42 -13.89
CA CYS A 246 -2.45 -0.88 -14.52
C CYS A 246 -3.18 -0.74 -15.87
N TYR A 247 -4.21 0.09 -15.96
CA TYR A 247 -4.92 0.33 -17.22
C TYR A 247 -4.04 0.99 -18.29
N TYR A 248 -3.15 1.90 -17.90
CA TYR A 248 -2.22 2.54 -18.82
C TYR A 248 -1.22 1.55 -19.44
N GLU A 249 -0.76 0.55 -18.66
CA GLU A 249 0.13 -0.50 -19.18
C GLU A 249 -0.59 -1.46 -20.14
N GLU A 250 -1.87 -1.74 -19.91
CA GLU A 250 -2.66 -2.68 -20.72
C GLU A 250 -3.47 -2.00 -21.86
N HIS A 251 -3.18 -0.73 -22.17
CA HIS A 251 -3.89 0.08 -23.18
C HIS A 251 -5.42 0.16 -23.00
N HIS A 252 -5.90 0.07 -21.75
CA HIS A 252 -7.30 0.20 -21.39
C HIS A 252 -7.68 1.66 -21.10
N SER A 253 -8.98 1.92 -20.90
CA SER A 253 -9.54 3.26 -20.68
C SER A 253 -9.27 3.79 -19.26
N ALA A 254 -8.00 4.02 -18.93
CA ALA A 254 -7.56 4.56 -17.64
C ALA A 254 -8.21 5.92 -17.32
N GLU A 255 -8.37 6.78 -18.33
CA GLU A 255 -9.01 8.08 -18.18
C GLU A 255 -10.47 7.97 -17.69
N VAL A 256 -11.25 7.03 -18.23
CA VAL A 256 -12.65 6.82 -17.82
C VAL A 256 -12.72 6.41 -16.36
N PHE A 257 -11.81 5.53 -15.92
CA PHE A 257 -11.73 5.14 -14.51
C PHE A 257 -11.33 6.33 -13.62
N ALA A 258 -10.34 7.13 -14.03
CA ALA A 258 -9.89 8.31 -13.27
C ALA A 258 -11.01 9.36 -13.11
N ARG A 259 -11.77 9.64 -14.18
CA ARG A 259 -12.95 10.53 -14.13
C ARG A 259 -14.05 10.00 -13.21
N ARG A 260 -14.31 8.69 -13.24
CA ARG A 260 -15.25 8.03 -12.32
C ARG A 260 -14.77 8.14 -10.86
N ALA A 261 -13.47 7.99 -10.61
CA ALA A 261 -12.88 8.15 -9.29
C ALA A 261 -13.00 9.60 -8.78
N LEU A 262 -12.73 10.61 -9.63
CA LEU A 262 -12.92 12.03 -9.29
C LEU A 262 -14.36 12.33 -8.87
N LYS A 263 -15.34 11.82 -9.63
CA LYS A 263 -16.76 11.96 -9.27
C LYS A 263 -17.05 11.36 -7.89
N LYS A 264 -16.55 10.15 -7.62
CA LYS A 264 -16.70 9.51 -6.31
C LYS A 264 -16.06 10.29 -5.16
N MET A 265 -14.94 10.97 -5.39
CA MET A 265 -14.31 11.84 -4.38
C MET A 265 -15.16 13.08 -4.11
N SER A 266 -15.67 13.74 -5.16
CA SER A 266 -16.54 14.91 -5.04
C SER A 266 -17.88 14.59 -4.37
N ASP A 267 -18.47 13.43 -4.69
CA ASP A 267 -19.67 12.93 -4.02
C ASP A 267 -19.41 12.75 -2.51
N LEU A 268 -18.28 12.16 -2.12
CA LEU A 268 -17.92 11.93 -0.72
C LEU A 268 -17.65 13.25 0.03
N GLU A 269 -16.95 14.19 -0.58
CA GLU A 269 -16.73 15.54 -0.03
C GLU A 269 -18.07 16.26 0.22
N THR A 270 -19.03 16.10 -0.70
CA THR A 270 -20.37 16.66 -0.55
C THR A 270 -21.13 16.01 0.59
N LEU A 271 -21.07 14.68 0.72
CA LEU A 271 -21.68 13.95 1.84
C LEU A 271 -21.11 14.39 3.19
N GLU A 272 -19.80 14.60 3.29
CA GLU A 272 -19.16 15.09 4.52
C GLU A 272 -19.61 16.50 4.89
N ARG A 273 -19.73 17.40 3.90
CA ARG A 273 -20.26 18.75 4.13
C ARG A 273 -21.71 18.73 4.61
N MET A 274 -22.51 17.77 4.13
CA MET A 274 -23.91 17.59 4.52
C MET A 274 -24.09 16.95 5.90
N SER A 275 -23.09 16.25 6.42
CA SER A 275 -23.19 15.53 7.70
C SER A 275 -23.16 16.45 8.94
N GLY A 276 -23.01 17.77 8.73
CA GLY A 276 -22.99 18.77 9.81
C GLY A 276 -21.72 18.76 10.65
N SER A 277 -20.73 17.95 10.30
CA SER A 277 -19.42 17.92 10.95
C SER A 277 -18.60 19.15 10.55
N GLU A 278 -17.82 19.71 11.47
CA GLU A 278 -16.88 20.78 11.13
C GLU A 278 -15.85 20.27 10.11
N VAL A 279 -15.77 20.96 8.98
CA VAL A 279 -14.80 20.63 7.93
C VAL A 279 -13.41 21.00 8.45
N THR A 280 -12.59 20.00 8.72
CA THR A 280 -11.22 20.22 9.20
C THR A 280 -10.29 20.61 8.05
N VAL A 281 -9.20 21.31 8.37
CA VAL A 281 -8.17 21.68 7.39
C VAL A 281 -7.52 20.41 6.81
N GLU A 282 -7.31 19.39 7.64
CA GLU A 282 -6.77 18.09 7.23
C GLU A 282 -7.68 17.39 6.21
N SER A 283 -9.01 17.45 6.41
CA SER A 283 -9.99 16.90 5.47
C SER A 283 -9.91 17.61 4.11
N GLN A 284 -9.91 18.95 4.11
CA GLN A 284 -9.76 19.74 2.88
C GLN A 284 -8.46 19.43 2.13
N LEU A 285 -7.34 19.30 2.86
CA LEU A 285 -6.06 18.93 2.28
C LEU A 285 -6.09 17.53 1.68
N ALA A 286 -6.73 16.56 2.34
CA ALA A 286 -6.88 15.20 1.82
C ALA A 286 -7.67 15.16 0.51
N TYR A 287 -8.81 15.86 0.42
CA TYR A 287 -9.58 15.94 -0.83
C TYR A 287 -8.84 16.67 -1.94
N LYS A 288 -8.12 17.75 -1.62
CA LYS A 288 -7.29 18.47 -2.59
C LYS A 288 -6.18 17.58 -3.13
N GLU A 289 -5.46 16.88 -2.26
CA GLU A 289 -4.40 15.95 -2.65
C GLU A 289 -4.96 14.82 -3.54
N ALA A 290 -6.06 14.19 -3.13
CA ALA A 290 -6.72 13.13 -3.90
C ALA A 290 -7.16 13.62 -5.29
N SER A 291 -7.75 14.82 -5.36
CA SER A 291 -8.18 15.43 -6.61
C SER A 291 -7.01 15.69 -7.55
N VAL A 292 -5.91 16.28 -7.06
CA VAL A 292 -4.70 16.51 -7.87
C VAL A 292 -4.13 15.20 -8.42
N LYS A 293 -4.02 14.15 -7.58
CA LYS A 293 -3.52 12.83 -8.00
C LYS A 293 -4.37 12.20 -9.10
N LEU A 294 -5.70 12.24 -8.97
CA LEU A 294 -6.59 11.66 -9.97
C LEU A 294 -6.68 12.50 -11.25
N THR A 295 -6.63 13.82 -11.13
CA THR A 295 -6.57 14.71 -12.30
C THR A 295 -5.27 14.52 -13.07
N ALA A 296 -4.13 14.24 -12.41
CA ALA A 296 -2.90 13.84 -13.09
C ALA A 296 -3.07 12.56 -13.92
N MET A 297 -3.83 11.58 -13.40
CA MET A 297 -4.17 10.37 -14.14
C MET A 297 -5.07 10.66 -15.36
N VAL A 298 -5.94 11.67 -15.33
CA VAL A 298 -6.71 12.11 -16.51
C VAL A 298 -5.80 12.81 -17.52
N PHE A 299 -5.01 13.79 -17.03
CA PHE A 299 -4.12 14.62 -17.84
C PHE A 299 -3.15 13.79 -18.68
N LYS A 300 -2.58 12.71 -18.10
CA LYS A 300 -1.66 11.78 -18.77
C LYS A 300 -2.17 11.30 -20.12
N ARG A 301 -3.47 11.07 -20.29
CA ARG A 301 -4.06 10.71 -21.59
C ARG A 301 -4.45 11.94 -22.41
N SER A 302 -5.16 12.87 -21.77
CA SER A 302 -5.79 14.00 -22.46
C SER A 302 -4.77 14.92 -23.17
N VAL A 303 -3.56 15.07 -22.62
CA VAL A 303 -2.51 15.92 -23.22
C VAL A 303 -2.06 15.41 -24.59
N PHE A 304 -2.01 14.09 -24.80
CA PHE A 304 -1.63 13.49 -26.09
C PHE A 304 -2.82 13.34 -27.04
N GLU A 305 -4.03 13.08 -26.52
CA GLU A 305 -5.23 12.94 -27.37
C GLU A 305 -5.71 14.27 -27.96
N THR A 306 -5.66 15.35 -27.18
CA THR A 306 -6.02 16.70 -27.67
C THR A 306 -5.21 17.07 -28.91
N ARG A 307 -3.94 16.65 -28.97
CA ARG A 307 -3.07 16.88 -30.13
C ARG A 307 -3.40 16.00 -31.33
N ARG A 308 -3.85 14.76 -31.12
CA ARG A 308 -4.32 13.89 -32.23
C ARG A 308 -5.58 14.44 -32.89
N THR A 309 -6.42 15.16 -32.14
CA THR A 309 -7.64 15.80 -32.66
C THR A 309 -7.35 17.13 -33.37
N TYR A 310 -6.37 17.90 -32.88
CA TYR A 310 -5.96 19.17 -33.48
C TYR A 310 -4.52 19.09 -34.00
N LYS A 311 -4.34 18.78 -35.29
CA LYS A 311 -3.05 18.95 -35.99
C LYS A 311 -2.63 20.42 -35.90
N CYS A 312 -1.76 20.77 -34.96
CA CYS A 312 -1.20 22.13 -34.94
C CYS A 312 0.05 22.19 -35.82
N LEU A 313 0.08 23.19 -36.68
CA LEU A 313 1.07 23.48 -37.72
C LEU A 313 2.32 24.16 -37.15
N LEU A 314 2.87 23.71 -36.03
CA LEU A 314 4.09 24.33 -35.49
C LEU A 314 5.30 23.77 -36.23
N LYS A 315 5.71 24.50 -37.28
CA LYS A 315 7.00 24.32 -37.94
C LYS A 315 8.11 24.66 -36.93
N SER A 316 9.15 23.83 -36.93
CA SER A 316 10.33 23.86 -36.05
C SER A 316 11.16 25.18 -36.05
N GLU A 317 10.70 26.26 -36.68
CA GLU A 317 11.46 27.49 -36.94
C GLU A 317 11.19 28.64 -35.96
N GLN A 318 10.34 28.48 -34.95
CA GLN A 318 9.96 29.58 -34.02
C GLN A 318 10.39 29.38 -32.56
N ILE A 319 11.41 28.57 -32.28
CA ILE A 319 11.86 28.30 -30.88
C ILE A 319 12.46 29.56 -30.21
N GLU A 320 13.03 30.49 -30.98
CA GLU A 320 13.60 31.74 -30.44
C GLU A 320 12.54 32.82 -30.12
N GLU A 321 11.36 32.80 -30.77
CA GLU A 321 10.28 33.77 -30.51
C GLU A 321 9.47 33.43 -29.24
N ILE A 322 9.57 32.19 -28.74
CA ILE A 322 8.75 31.66 -27.63
C ILE A 322 9.28 32.10 -26.23
N GLN A 323 10.48 32.66 -26.13
CA GLN A 323 11.02 33.16 -24.85
C GLN A 323 10.33 34.43 -24.35
N ASN A 324 9.77 35.25 -25.26
CA ASN A 324 9.12 36.52 -24.94
C ASN A 324 7.60 36.42 -24.77
N VAL A 325 7.00 35.25 -25.04
CA VAL A 325 5.56 35.05 -24.91
C VAL A 325 5.21 34.77 -23.44
N PRO A 326 4.24 35.48 -22.84
CA PRO A 326 3.81 35.20 -21.48
C PRO A 326 3.22 33.79 -21.40
N TRP A 327 3.51 33.09 -20.31
CA TRP A 327 2.91 31.79 -20.01
C TRP A 327 1.39 31.94 -19.83
N PRO A 328 0.54 31.06 -20.39
CA PRO A 328 0.81 29.86 -21.21
C PRO A 328 0.94 30.15 -22.72
N ARG A 329 1.75 29.35 -23.42
CA ARG A 329 2.22 29.61 -24.81
C ARG A 329 1.70 28.63 -25.84
N ASN A 330 1.36 27.41 -25.43
CA ASN A 330 0.88 26.34 -26.30
C ASN A 330 -0.30 25.60 -25.67
N SER A 331 -0.95 24.73 -26.45
CA SER A 331 -2.13 23.96 -26.01
C SER A 331 -1.86 23.12 -24.76
N THR A 332 -0.65 22.58 -24.61
CA THR A 332 -0.25 21.77 -23.46
C THR A 332 -0.20 22.60 -22.18
N GLU A 333 0.41 23.79 -22.23
CA GLU A 333 0.50 24.73 -21.12
C GLU A 333 -0.89 25.28 -20.72
N HIS A 334 -1.75 25.54 -21.71
CA HIS A 334 -3.15 25.93 -21.47
C HIS A 334 -3.91 24.82 -20.74
N LEU A 335 -3.81 23.57 -21.20
CA LEU A 335 -4.46 22.42 -20.56
C LEU A 335 -3.96 22.21 -19.12
N LEU A 336 -2.65 22.39 -18.87
CA LEU A 336 -2.08 22.35 -17.52
C LEU A 336 -2.68 23.40 -16.59
N MET A 337 -2.88 24.63 -17.08
CA MET A 337 -3.50 25.70 -16.30
C MET A 337 -4.99 25.50 -16.06
N GLU A 338 -5.69 24.89 -17.02
CA GLU A 338 -7.10 24.55 -16.90
C GLU A 338 -7.33 23.47 -15.83
N MET A 339 -6.49 22.43 -15.82
CA MET A 339 -6.69 21.26 -14.98
C MET A 339 -6.08 21.38 -13.57
N PHE A 340 -5.08 22.23 -13.36
CA PHE A 340 -4.34 22.28 -12.10
C PHE A 340 -4.10 23.69 -11.58
N GLN A 341 -4.30 23.85 -10.27
CA GLN A 341 -3.96 25.06 -9.52
C GLN A 341 -2.62 24.89 -8.80
N GLY A 342 -1.66 25.74 -9.14
CA GLY A 342 -0.34 25.80 -8.50
C GLY A 342 0.73 24.94 -9.16
N ASP A 343 1.97 25.40 -9.00
CA ASP A 343 3.13 24.89 -9.73
C ASP A 343 3.47 23.45 -9.39
N ALA A 344 3.30 23.05 -8.13
CA ALA A 344 3.55 21.67 -7.68
C ALA A 344 2.61 20.65 -8.35
N ALA A 345 1.32 20.98 -8.46
CA ALA A 345 0.32 20.11 -9.06
C ALA A 345 0.55 19.96 -10.58
N GLN A 346 0.90 21.06 -11.24
CA GLN A 346 1.27 21.07 -12.66
C GLN A 346 2.56 20.28 -12.89
N PHE A 347 3.56 20.42 -12.02
CA PHE A 347 4.81 19.65 -12.10
C PHE A 347 4.58 18.15 -11.95
N LEU A 348 3.77 17.74 -10.97
CA LEU A 348 3.37 16.34 -10.81
C LEU A 348 2.68 15.80 -12.07
N ALA A 349 1.74 16.56 -12.65
CA ALA A 349 1.01 16.16 -13.85
C ALA A 349 1.94 15.95 -15.05
N MET A 350 2.94 16.82 -15.23
CA MET A 350 3.95 16.66 -16.28
C MET A 350 4.82 15.42 -16.05
N MET A 351 5.29 15.20 -14.82
CA MET A 351 6.07 14.01 -14.47
C MET A 351 5.28 12.73 -14.74
N GLU A 352 4.01 12.69 -14.34
CA GLU A 352 3.14 11.54 -14.59
C GLU A 352 2.87 11.33 -16.09
N ALA A 353 2.67 12.40 -16.86
CA ALA A 353 2.45 12.32 -18.30
C ALA A 353 3.69 11.83 -19.07
N LEU A 354 4.88 12.28 -18.66
CA LEU A 354 6.16 11.85 -19.23
C LEU A 354 6.58 10.46 -18.77
N TRP A 355 6.06 10.00 -17.63
CA TRP A 355 6.37 8.67 -17.10
C TRP A 355 5.72 7.58 -17.94
N ASP A 356 6.53 6.91 -18.76
CA ASP A 356 6.13 5.72 -19.50
C ASP A 356 6.82 4.49 -18.93
N THR A 357 6.08 3.62 -18.24
CA THR A 357 6.64 2.37 -17.71
C THR A 357 7.00 1.40 -18.82
N THR A 358 6.45 1.55 -20.04
CA THR A 358 6.75 0.69 -21.19
C THR A 358 8.03 1.10 -21.92
N ARG A 359 8.57 2.29 -21.65
CA ARG A 359 9.75 2.85 -22.33
C ARG A 359 10.73 3.39 -21.31
N ARG A 360 11.89 2.73 -21.17
CA ARG A 360 13.01 3.29 -20.39
C ARG A 360 13.47 4.59 -21.06
N PRO A 361 13.34 5.78 -20.41
CA PRO A 361 13.60 7.07 -21.07
C PRO A 361 15.04 7.22 -21.57
N LEU A 362 15.99 6.53 -20.93
CA LEU A 362 17.42 6.57 -21.26
C LEU A 362 17.86 5.49 -22.27
N GLN A 363 16.98 4.55 -22.64
CA GLN A 363 17.33 3.40 -23.51
C GLN A 363 16.58 3.36 -24.84
N VAL A 364 15.57 4.21 -25.05
CA VAL A 364 14.83 4.30 -26.31
C VAL A 364 14.76 5.76 -26.71
N GLY A 365 15.21 6.08 -27.93
CA GLY A 365 15.10 7.43 -28.49
C GLY A 365 13.63 7.91 -28.58
N LEU A 366 13.44 9.20 -28.93
CA LEU A 366 12.11 9.79 -29.00
C LEU A 366 11.11 8.94 -29.83
N PRO A 367 9.81 8.89 -29.45
CA PRO A 367 8.77 8.17 -30.18
C PRO A 367 8.77 8.51 -31.68
N LYS A 368 8.56 7.58 -32.60
CA LYS A 368 8.59 7.89 -34.05
C LYS A 368 7.45 8.80 -34.54
N GLU A 369 6.37 8.93 -33.76
CA GLU A 369 5.22 9.78 -34.07
C GLU A 369 5.56 11.25 -33.75
N PRO A 370 5.63 12.16 -34.74
CA PRO A 370 6.06 13.54 -34.53
C PRO A 370 5.16 14.29 -33.55
N ASP A 371 3.85 14.04 -33.60
CA ASP A 371 2.86 14.67 -32.70
C ASP A 371 3.12 14.32 -31.21
N ILE A 372 3.59 13.10 -30.92
CA ILE A 372 3.92 12.67 -29.56
C ILE A 372 5.25 13.31 -29.12
N GLN A 373 6.24 13.37 -30.01
CA GLN A 373 7.53 14.01 -29.70
C GLN A 373 7.35 15.48 -29.32
N GLU A 374 6.50 16.19 -30.04
CA GLU A 374 6.23 17.60 -29.80
C GLU A 374 5.61 17.83 -28.43
N VAL A 375 4.56 17.07 -28.08
CA VAL A 375 3.93 17.17 -26.75
C VAL A 375 4.93 16.85 -25.63
N MET A 376 5.80 15.86 -25.82
CA MET A 376 6.86 15.55 -24.84
C MET A 376 7.84 16.73 -24.67
N LEU A 377 8.26 17.38 -25.77
CA LEU A 377 9.12 18.55 -25.71
C LEU A 377 8.42 19.74 -25.04
N GLU A 378 7.15 20.01 -25.39
CA GLU A 378 6.33 21.04 -24.74
C GLU A 378 6.26 20.81 -23.21
N LEU A 379 6.01 19.56 -22.77
CA LEU A 379 6.00 19.18 -21.35
C LEU A 379 7.38 19.35 -20.68
N LEU A 380 8.47 19.03 -21.36
CA LEU A 380 9.82 19.20 -20.83
C LEU A 380 10.19 20.69 -20.68
N PHE A 381 9.90 21.51 -21.68
CA PHE A 381 10.13 22.96 -21.61
C PHE A 381 9.26 23.62 -20.54
N ALA A 382 8.00 23.19 -20.42
CA ALA A 382 7.10 23.56 -19.35
C ALA A 382 7.70 23.24 -17.96
N GLY A 383 8.25 22.03 -17.80
CA GLY A 383 8.95 21.57 -16.59
C GLY A 383 10.13 22.45 -16.22
N VAL A 384 11.04 22.70 -17.16
CA VAL A 384 12.23 23.55 -16.94
C VAL A 384 11.82 24.96 -16.53
N ARG A 385 10.76 25.51 -17.14
CA ARG A 385 10.29 26.88 -16.83
C ARG A 385 9.69 26.99 -15.44
N LEU A 386 8.90 26.00 -15.03
CA LEU A 386 8.34 25.92 -13.68
C LEU A 386 9.44 25.84 -12.61
N LEU A 387 10.48 25.02 -12.84
CA LEU A 387 11.63 24.92 -11.93
C LEU A 387 12.51 26.17 -11.91
N SER A 388 12.62 26.86 -13.04
CA SER A 388 13.41 28.10 -13.17
C SER A 388 12.69 29.33 -12.61
N GLY A 389 11.50 29.16 -12.01
CA GLY A 389 10.61 30.21 -11.58
C GLY A 389 9.88 30.86 -12.75
N ARG A 390 8.56 31.03 -12.61
CA ARG A 390 7.79 31.91 -13.49
C ARG A 390 8.25 33.33 -13.22
N THR A 391 8.87 34.00 -14.18
CA THR A 391 9.06 35.45 -14.06
C THR A 391 7.69 36.11 -14.23
N SER A 392 6.91 36.20 -13.15
CA SER A 392 5.65 36.92 -13.16
C SER A 392 5.43 37.59 -11.80
N HIS A 393 5.37 38.92 -11.84
CA HIS A 393 4.75 39.72 -10.81
C HIS A 393 3.38 39.15 -10.46
N THR A 394 3.18 38.67 -9.24
CA THR A 394 1.90 38.69 -8.53
C THR A 394 2.13 38.26 -7.08
N ASN A 395 2.16 39.26 -6.20
CA ASN A 395 1.93 39.09 -4.78
C ASN A 395 0.56 38.42 -4.60
N TYR A 396 0.48 37.27 -3.94
CA TYR A 396 -0.41 36.99 -2.80
C TYR A 396 0.06 35.67 -2.18
N GLY A 397 0.55 35.77 -0.94
CA GLY A 397 1.16 34.67 -0.21
C GLY A 397 0.14 33.67 0.31
N ILE A 398 0.43 32.39 0.07
CA ILE A 398 0.05 31.22 0.87
C ILE A 398 1.28 30.30 0.83
N PRO A 399 1.74 29.71 1.96
CA PRO A 399 3.02 28.99 2.00
C PRO A 399 2.94 27.71 1.15
N THR A 400 3.51 27.76 -0.04
CA THR A 400 3.63 26.66 -1.01
C THR A 400 4.70 25.63 -0.63
N GLU A 401 5.47 25.87 0.43
CA GLU A 401 6.60 25.03 0.83
C GLU A 401 6.18 23.65 1.41
N ASN A 402 5.02 23.54 2.06
CA ASN A 402 4.59 22.27 2.67
C ASN A 402 3.96 21.28 1.68
N ILE A 403 3.37 21.76 0.58
CA ILE A 403 2.75 20.89 -0.44
C ILE A 403 3.82 20.37 -1.41
N PHE A 404 4.84 21.19 -1.72
CA PHE A 404 5.94 20.82 -2.61
C PHE A 404 6.74 19.62 -2.07
N PHE A 405 7.01 19.60 -0.76
CA PHE A 405 7.65 18.46 -0.12
C PHE A 405 6.69 17.28 0.07
N SER A 406 5.46 17.45 0.55
CA SER A 406 4.57 16.30 0.80
C SER A 406 4.18 15.52 -0.47
N VAL A 407 3.92 16.22 -1.57
CA VAL A 407 3.43 15.60 -2.82
C VAL A 407 4.57 14.96 -3.62
N CYS A 408 5.71 15.65 -3.77
CA CYS A 408 6.88 15.08 -4.45
C CYS A 408 7.51 13.95 -3.64
N LEU A 409 7.57 14.08 -2.31
CA LEU A 409 8.19 13.07 -1.46
C LEU A 409 7.31 11.80 -1.36
N ASN A 410 5.98 11.88 -1.42
CA ASN A 410 5.13 10.68 -1.45
C ASN A 410 5.10 9.98 -2.82
N CYS A 411 5.35 10.68 -3.92
CA CYS A 411 5.50 10.08 -5.25
C CYS A 411 6.91 9.49 -5.47
N ILE A 412 7.94 10.02 -4.80
CA ILE A 412 9.34 9.58 -4.95
C ILE A 412 9.77 8.58 -3.85
N LEU A 413 9.24 8.67 -2.62
CA LEU A 413 9.59 7.74 -1.53
C LEU A 413 8.85 6.41 -1.54
N HIS A 414 7.88 6.21 -2.43
CA HIS A 414 7.31 4.88 -2.62
C HIS A 414 8.14 3.97 -3.55
N ASP A 415 9.26 4.48 -4.07
CA ASP A 415 10.25 3.77 -4.90
C ASP A 415 11.60 3.52 -4.18
N ILE A 416 11.63 3.52 -2.83
CA ILE A 416 12.76 2.99 -2.02
C ILE A 416 12.29 1.92 -1.02
#